data_AF-A0A3D9CS51-F1
#
_entry.id   AF-A0A3D9CS51-F1
#
_cell.length_a   1.000
_cell.length_b   1.000
_cell.length_c   1.000
_cell.angle_alpha   90.00
_cell.angle_beta   90.00
_cell.angle_gamma   90.00
#
_symmetry.space_group_name_H-M   'P 1'
#
loop_
_entity.id
_entity.type
_entity.pdbx_description
1 polymer ?
#
loop_
_entity_poly.entity_id
_entity_poly.type
_entity_poly.pdbx_seq_one_letter_code
_entity_poly.pdbx_strand_id
1 'polypeptide(L)'
;MNIEKYKENALKILFPIKQVDDNTKANEKLLFFAERSDAGREIQDYYLVYFLFVNLLGFKDTGRSEKLAWSIPIDFNGKAFLIEHRKMGVGVFIQNKEDEEDAKIITKKINGAIKSSRPYFNHLAAEAIKSSEINIVNNNGYLFERFNYFLNLYKSENKKLEKLSKERISIDGTFVLGSKNYYKIRQSTKWLAISTIESFFSWTEHLFIHLAILTQKIKTGEEVTKLIDAEWKTKFNTVISDDMLKEYYIELLMIRNQVRNFVAHGAFGKDGNAFHFHSGAGAVPVMMNFNKTKNRFSFQGTLEFKDNEVICLIESFISDMNSSNLKPALTYTQGQGLITILPYASNGMYESAMHDNDIMEKFCDHLQGIFDNSANMDW
;
A
#
# COMPACT_ATOMS: atom_id res chain seq x y z
N MET A 1 22.02 16.23 14.24
CA MET A 1 20.85 17.11 14.07
C MET A 1 20.76 18.03 15.29
N ASN A 2 20.39 19.31 15.15
CA ASN A 2 20.25 20.23 16.31
C ASN A 2 18.80 20.15 16.86
N ILE A 3 18.56 19.16 17.72
CA ILE A 3 17.25 18.92 18.34
C ILE A 3 16.80 20.12 19.18
N GLU A 4 17.74 20.76 19.88
CA GLU A 4 17.44 21.89 20.78
C GLU A 4 16.80 23.07 20.04
N LYS A 5 17.27 23.36 18.82
CA LYS A 5 16.65 24.38 17.96
C LYS A 5 15.17 24.10 17.67
N TYR A 6 14.80 22.84 17.43
CA TYR A 6 13.40 22.48 17.17
C TYR A 6 12.55 22.59 18.44
N LYS A 7 13.12 22.18 19.59
CA LYS A 7 12.50 22.32 20.91
C LYS A 7 12.20 23.79 21.23
N GLU A 8 13.20 24.67 21.12
CA GLU A 8 13.03 26.11 21.35
C GLU A 8 11.97 26.74 20.45
N ASN A 9 11.97 26.40 19.16
CA ASN A 9 10.99 26.93 18.20
C ASN A 9 9.57 26.44 18.51
N ALA A 10 9.40 25.17 18.85
CA ALA A 10 8.12 24.62 19.25
C ALA A 10 7.58 25.32 20.52
N LEU A 11 8.42 25.50 21.55
CA LEU A 11 8.04 26.20 22.78
C LEU A 11 7.64 27.66 22.52
N LYS A 12 8.36 28.37 21.64
CA LYS A 12 8.00 29.75 21.23
C LYS A 12 6.60 29.83 20.60
N ILE A 13 6.22 28.84 19.78
CA ILE A 13 4.89 28.79 19.15
C ILE A 13 3.81 28.42 20.18
N LEU A 14 4.13 27.47 21.06
CA LEU A 14 3.23 26.97 22.09
C LEU A 14 2.94 28.00 23.19
N PHE A 15 3.86 28.92 23.50
CA PHE A 15 3.66 29.94 24.53
C PHE A 15 2.27 30.62 24.43
N PRO A 16 1.47 30.70 25.51
CA PRO A 16 1.82 30.41 26.90
C PRO A 16 1.60 28.96 27.38
N ILE A 17 1.36 28.00 26.48
CA ILE A 17 1.20 26.58 26.85
C ILE A 17 2.49 26.05 27.47
N LYS A 18 2.38 25.45 28.66
CA LYS A 18 3.50 24.81 29.38
C LYS A 18 3.02 23.51 30.03
N GLN A 19 3.97 22.73 30.56
CA GLN A 19 3.62 21.59 31.41
C GLN A 19 2.99 22.09 32.72
N VAL A 20 2.01 21.35 33.24
CA VAL A 20 1.38 21.68 34.52
C VAL A 20 2.41 21.75 35.65
N ASP A 21 2.22 22.71 36.56
CA ASP A 21 3.01 22.89 37.77
C ASP A 21 2.11 23.21 38.97
N ASP A 22 2.71 23.42 40.14
CA ASP A 22 1.97 23.66 41.40
C ASP A 22 1.09 24.93 41.35
N ASN A 23 1.30 25.84 40.39
CA ASN A 23 0.48 27.04 40.21
C ASN A 23 -0.67 26.84 39.21
N THR A 24 -0.73 25.69 38.54
CA THR A 24 -1.80 25.38 37.59
C THR A 24 -3.08 25.05 38.34
N LYS A 25 -4.14 25.82 38.09
CA LYS A 25 -5.47 25.53 38.63
C LYS A 25 -6.08 24.36 37.87
N ALA A 26 -6.30 23.26 38.57
CA ALA A 26 -7.05 22.11 38.08
C ALA A 26 -8.24 21.84 39.01
N ASN A 27 -9.40 21.57 38.42
CA ASN A 27 -10.54 21.00 39.16
C ASN A 27 -10.22 19.54 39.53
N GLU A 28 -10.59 19.10 40.73
CA GLU A 28 -10.43 17.72 41.22
C GLU A 28 -11.02 16.67 40.25
N LYS A 29 -12.00 17.08 39.44
CA LYS A 29 -12.71 16.22 38.49
C LYS A 29 -12.10 16.18 37.07
N LEU A 30 -11.03 16.93 36.80
CA LEU A 30 -10.44 17.05 35.45
C LEU A 30 -10.14 15.70 34.81
N LEU A 31 -9.46 14.82 35.55
CA LEU A 31 -8.98 13.54 35.05
C LEU A 31 -10.11 12.53 34.79
N PHE A 32 -11.31 12.76 35.34
CA PHE A 32 -12.42 11.81 35.29
C PHE A 32 -13.57 12.27 34.38
N PHE A 33 -13.78 13.58 34.23
CA PHE A 33 -14.98 14.13 33.57
C PHE A 33 -14.67 15.10 32.43
N ALA A 34 -13.42 15.20 31.97
CA ALA A 34 -13.12 16.06 30.83
C ALA A 34 -13.74 15.53 29.54
N GLU A 35 -14.37 16.44 28.80
CA GLU A 35 -15.00 16.20 27.50
C GLU A 35 -14.11 16.74 26.38
N ARG A 36 -14.11 16.06 25.23
CA ARG A 36 -13.34 16.52 24.07
C ARG A 36 -13.99 17.79 23.52
N SER A 37 -13.21 18.88 23.43
CA SER A 37 -13.68 20.12 22.82
C SER A 37 -13.98 19.93 21.33
N ASP A 38 -14.83 20.79 20.76
CA ASP A 38 -15.13 20.74 19.33
C ASP A 38 -13.89 21.13 18.52
N ALA A 39 -13.20 22.20 18.92
CA ALA A 39 -11.95 22.62 18.31
C ALA A 39 -10.85 21.58 18.47
N GLY A 40 -10.81 20.87 19.60
CA GLY A 40 -9.82 19.82 19.87
C GLY A 40 -9.90 18.65 18.90
N ARG A 41 -10.99 18.50 18.14
CA ARG A 41 -11.10 17.49 17.06
C ARG A 41 -10.22 17.81 15.86
N GLU A 42 -9.81 19.06 15.68
CA GLU A 42 -8.98 19.53 14.56
C GLU A 42 -7.46 19.38 14.83
N ILE A 43 -7.08 18.83 15.99
CA ILE A 43 -5.67 18.53 16.27
C ILE A 43 -5.14 17.50 15.25
N GLN A 44 -3.88 17.63 14.86
CA GLN A 44 -3.25 16.66 13.96
C GLN A 44 -3.11 15.28 14.59
N ASP A 45 -2.68 14.31 13.77
CA ASP A 45 -2.60 12.90 14.13
C ASP A 45 -1.94 12.67 15.50
N TYR A 46 -2.49 11.72 16.24
CA TYR A 46 -2.13 11.41 17.62
C TYR A 46 -0.61 11.20 17.80
N TYR A 47 0.05 10.51 16.86
CA TYR A 47 1.49 10.24 16.95
C TYR A 47 2.35 11.52 16.81
N LEU A 48 1.92 12.51 16.03
CA LEU A 48 2.62 13.80 15.92
C LEU A 48 2.51 14.61 17.20
N VAL A 49 1.34 14.58 17.82
CA VAL A 49 1.10 15.21 19.13
C VAL A 49 2.00 14.56 20.19
N TYR A 50 2.05 13.23 20.22
CA TYR A 50 2.89 12.49 21.15
C TYR A 50 4.39 12.78 20.94
N PHE A 51 4.88 12.72 19.70
CA PHE A 51 6.28 13.03 19.39
C PHE A 51 6.65 14.48 19.74
N LEU A 52 5.72 15.43 19.56
CA LEU A 52 5.94 16.82 19.97
C LEU A 52 6.06 16.92 21.49
N PHE A 53 5.04 16.53 22.23
CA PHE A 53 4.97 16.81 23.65
C PHE A 53 5.88 15.89 24.47
N VAL A 54 5.83 14.59 24.24
CA VAL A 54 6.57 13.61 25.03
C VAL A 54 8.01 13.53 24.54
N ASN A 55 8.25 13.23 23.27
CA ASN A 55 9.61 12.93 22.80
C ASN A 55 10.48 14.18 22.62
N LEU A 56 9.95 15.27 22.06
CA LEU A 56 10.72 16.49 21.80
C LEU A 56 10.75 17.44 23.00
N LEU A 57 9.59 17.68 23.65
CA LEU A 57 9.49 18.64 24.74
C LEU A 57 9.70 18.02 26.13
N GLY A 58 9.54 16.70 26.29
CA GLY A 58 9.73 16.01 27.56
C GLY A 58 8.55 16.14 28.53
N PHE A 59 7.35 16.42 28.03
CA PHE A 59 6.16 16.53 28.87
C PHE A 59 5.78 15.15 29.43
N LYS A 60 5.24 15.15 30.65
CA LYS A 60 4.82 13.92 31.32
C LYS A 60 3.56 13.34 30.67
N ASP A 61 3.66 12.12 30.17
CA ASP A 61 2.52 11.24 29.90
C ASP A 61 2.07 10.56 31.20
N THR A 62 0.76 10.59 31.48
CA THR A 62 0.14 9.93 32.63
C THR A 62 -0.18 8.45 32.37
N GLY A 63 -0.05 7.99 31.13
CA GLY A 63 -0.08 6.59 30.74
C GLY A 63 -1.43 6.10 30.25
N ARG A 64 -1.56 4.77 30.21
CA ARG A 64 -2.72 4.04 29.70
C ARG A 64 -3.80 3.85 30.77
N SER A 65 -5.06 3.91 30.34
CA SER A 65 -6.25 3.55 31.15
C SER A 65 -7.35 3.02 30.24
N GLU A 66 -8.50 2.64 30.78
CA GLU A 66 -9.66 2.18 30.03
C GLU A 66 -10.02 3.19 28.91
N LYS A 67 -9.91 2.74 27.65
CA LYS A 67 -10.15 3.55 26.44
C LYS A 67 -9.25 4.78 26.28
N LEU A 68 -8.10 4.80 26.95
CA LEU A 68 -7.12 5.88 26.93
C LEU A 68 -5.71 5.34 26.68
N ALA A 69 -5.06 5.78 25.60
CA ALA A 69 -3.71 5.36 25.24
C ALA A 69 -2.61 6.17 25.93
N TRP A 70 -2.81 7.47 26.06
CA TRP A 70 -1.92 8.41 26.75
C TRP A 70 -2.67 9.70 27.04
N SER A 71 -2.24 10.41 28.07
CA SER A 71 -2.83 11.69 28.49
C SER A 71 -1.74 12.63 29.00
N ILE A 72 -1.71 13.83 28.42
CA ILE A 72 -0.69 14.85 28.64
C ILE A 72 -1.36 16.08 29.25
N PRO A 73 -1.24 16.30 30.56
CA PRO A 73 -1.72 17.51 31.21
C PRO A 73 -0.89 18.72 30.78
N ILE A 74 -1.57 19.79 30.39
CA ILE A 74 -0.95 21.08 30.04
C ILE A 74 -1.57 22.21 30.85
N ASP A 75 -0.79 23.27 31.06
CA ASP A 75 -1.24 24.55 31.57
C ASP A 75 -1.40 25.52 30.38
N PHE A 76 -2.53 26.20 30.34
CA PHE A 76 -2.74 27.38 29.52
C PHE A 76 -3.24 28.53 30.39
N ASN A 77 -2.43 29.58 30.53
CA ASN A 77 -2.73 30.76 31.34
C ASN A 77 -3.10 30.44 32.81
N GLY A 78 -2.45 29.46 33.42
CA GLY A 78 -2.68 29.06 34.81
C GLY A 78 -3.86 28.10 34.99
N LYS A 79 -4.44 27.58 33.89
CA LYS A 79 -5.55 26.63 33.90
C LYS A 79 -5.16 25.31 33.24
N ALA A 80 -5.55 24.20 33.85
CA ALA A 80 -5.25 22.88 33.34
C ALA A 80 -6.18 22.44 32.20
N PHE A 81 -5.58 21.85 31.16
CA PHE A 81 -6.26 21.13 30.07
C PHE A 81 -5.59 19.76 29.88
N LEU A 82 -6.26 18.83 29.23
CA LEU A 82 -5.68 17.53 28.88
C LEU A 82 -5.57 17.41 27.37
N ILE A 83 -4.44 16.91 26.88
CA ILE A 83 -4.30 16.44 25.50
C ILE A 83 -4.22 14.93 25.55
N GLU A 84 -5.20 14.26 24.96
CA GLU A 84 -5.36 12.82 25.13
C GLU A 84 -5.66 12.12 23.82
N HIS A 85 -5.20 10.87 23.72
CA HIS A 85 -5.63 9.94 22.70
C HIS A 85 -6.52 8.87 23.32
N ARG A 86 -7.82 9.03 23.13
CA ARG A 86 -8.85 8.06 23.55
C ARG A 86 -9.28 7.20 22.36
N LYS A 87 -10.07 6.15 22.62
CA LYS A 87 -10.64 5.26 21.58
C LYS A 87 -11.28 6.02 20.41
N MET A 88 -11.92 7.16 20.70
CA MET A 88 -12.60 8.00 19.71
C MET A 88 -11.70 9.09 19.08
N GLY A 89 -10.39 8.97 19.25
CA GLY A 89 -9.38 9.84 18.65
C GLY A 89 -8.72 10.81 19.64
N VAL A 90 -7.77 11.58 19.10
CA VAL A 90 -6.95 12.54 19.85
C VAL A 90 -7.62 13.91 19.97
N GLY A 91 -7.53 14.58 21.10
CA GLY A 91 -8.06 15.94 21.22
C GLY A 91 -7.56 16.72 22.41
N VAL A 92 -7.99 17.98 22.46
CA VAL A 92 -7.94 18.80 23.67
C VAL A 92 -9.22 18.54 24.45
N PHE A 93 -9.08 18.24 25.73
CA PHE A 93 -10.19 17.94 26.62
C PHE A 93 -10.35 19.07 27.63
N ILE A 94 -11.58 19.54 27.71
CA ILE A 94 -12.03 20.67 28.52
C ILE A 94 -13.00 20.19 29.59
N GLN A 95 -13.22 21.02 30.61
CA GLN A 95 -14.17 20.71 31.67
C GLN A 95 -15.50 21.43 31.48
N ASN A 96 -15.44 22.69 31.07
CA ASN A 96 -16.61 23.53 30.90
C ASN A 96 -16.66 24.06 29.47
N LYS A 97 -17.86 24.26 28.94
CA LYS A 97 -18.04 24.82 27.59
C LYS A 97 -17.42 26.21 27.40
N GLU A 98 -17.23 26.95 28.50
CA GLU A 98 -16.55 28.25 28.51
C GLU A 98 -15.07 28.14 28.10
N ASP A 99 -14.49 26.94 28.19
CA ASP A 99 -13.09 26.65 27.89
C ASP A 99 -12.84 26.40 26.40
N GLU A 100 -13.89 26.42 25.57
CA GLU A 100 -13.83 26.09 24.15
C GLU A 100 -12.96 27.07 23.36
N GLU A 101 -13.04 28.37 23.67
CA GLU A 101 -12.21 29.38 22.99
C GLU A 101 -10.71 29.21 23.34
N ASP A 102 -10.40 28.83 24.58
CA ASP A 102 -9.05 28.48 24.99
C ASP A 102 -8.58 27.22 24.24
N ALA A 103 -9.43 26.18 24.15
CA ALA A 103 -9.12 24.96 23.40
C ALA A 103 -8.86 25.21 21.91
N LYS A 104 -9.54 26.19 21.31
CA LYS A 104 -9.32 26.66 19.93
C LYS A 104 -7.93 27.25 19.75
N ILE A 105 -7.51 28.10 20.68
CA ILE A 105 -6.17 28.69 20.69
C ILE A 105 -5.11 27.60 20.90
N ILE A 106 -5.33 26.70 21.86
CA ILE A 106 -4.45 25.58 22.16
C ILE A 106 -4.25 24.72 20.92
N THR A 107 -5.34 24.29 20.27
CA THR A 107 -5.31 23.44 19.08
C THR A 107 -4.52 24.10 17.94
N LYS A 108 -4.79 25.39 17.68
CA LYS A 108 -4.06 26.15 16.64
C LYS A 108 -2.56 26.22 16.93
N LYS A 109 -2.17 26.42 18.19
CA LYS A 109 -0.76 26.46 18.62
C LYS A 109 -0.09 25.11 18.47
N ILE A 110 -0.74 24.02 18.88
CA ILE A 110 -0.23 22.66 18.72
C ILE A 110 0.01 22.36 17.24
N ASN A 111 -0.98 22.60 16.38
CA ASN A 111 -0.85 22.38 14.94
C ASN A 111 0.28 23.22 14.32
N GLY A 112 0.46 24.46 14.79
CA GLY A 112 1.58 25.32 14.40
C GLY A 112 2.94 24.75 14.83
N ALA A 113 3.05 24.26 16.07
CA ALA A 113 4.27 23.66 16.60
C ALA A 113 4.62 22.36 15.86
N ILE A 114 3.65 21.47 15.62
CA ILE A 114 3.81 20.26 14.80
C ILE A 114 4.34 20.61 13.41
N LYS A 115 3.77 21.63 12.75
CA LYS A 115 4.26 22.08 11.44
C LYS A 115 5.73 22.52 11.49
N SER A 116 6.14 23.22 12.54
CA SER A 116 7.52 23.67 12.72
C SER A 116 8.51 22.54 13.03
N SER A 117 8.03 21.46 13.66
CA SER A 117 8.84 20.31 14.10
C SER A 117 8.95 19.19 13.05
N ARG A 118 8.41 19.38 11.84
CA ARG A 118 8.51 18.40 10.73
C ARG A 118 9.91 17.84 10.49
N PRO A 119 10.99 18.64 10.50
CA PRO A 119 12.35 18.09 10.32
C PRO A 119 12.76 17.09 11.41
N TYR A 120 12.32 17.30 12.66
CA TYR A 120 12.54 16.36 13.74
C TYR A 120 11.78 15.04 13.52
N PHE A 121 10.51 15.11 13.06
CA PHE A 121 9.75 13.90 12.74
C PHE A 121 10.35 13.11 11.57
N ASN A 122 10.86 13.80 10.54
CA ASN A 122 11.57 13.14 9.45
C ASN A 122 12.84 12.41 9.93
N HIS A 123 13.52 12.96 10.92
CA HIS A 123 14.66 12.28 11.54
C HIS A 123 14.25 11.03 12.30
N LEU A 124 13.19 11.08 13.11
CA LEU A 124 12.64 9.90 13.78
C LEU A 124 12.26 8.80 12.77
N ALA A 125 11.63 9.17 11.66
CA ALA A 125 11.29 8.22 10.61
C ALA A 125 12.53 7.59 9.96
N ALA A 126 13.58 8.38 9.70
CA ALA A 126 14.83 7.87 9.17
C ALA A 126 15.56 6.94 10.15
N GLU A 127 15.52 7.26 11.46
CA GLU A 127 16.07 6.40 12.51
C GLU A 127 15.32 5.07 12.59
N ALA A 128 13.98 5.09 12.56
CA ALA A 128 13.16 3.88 12.58
C ALA A 128 13.46 2.94 11.40
N ILE A 129 13.67 3.49 10.19
CA ILE A 129 14.11 2.71 9.02
C ILE A 129 15.47 2.08 9.30
N LYS A 130 16.40 2.85 9.86
CA LYS A 130 17.77 2.39 10.14
C LYS A 130 17.83 1.34 11.24
N SER A 131 16.97 1.45 12.27
CA SER A 131 16.82 0.46 13.33
C SER A 131 15.93 -0.71 12.94
N SER A 132 15.32 -0.69 11.74
CA SER A 132 14.36 -1.69 11.26
C SER A 132 13.10 -1.82 12.12
N GLU A 133 12.75 -0.78 12.87
CA GLU A 133 11.56 -0.68 13.72
C GLU A 133 10.36 -0.13 12.93
N ILE A 134 10.11 -0.73 11.76
CA ILE A 134 9.04 -0.30 10.86
C ILE A 134 8.08 -1.44 10.57
N ASN A 135 6.86 -1.04 10.22
CA ASN A 135 5.84 -1.94 9.72
C ASN A 135 5.49 -1.54 8.29
N ILE A 136 5.17 -2.52 7.45
CA ILE A 136 4.79 -2.32 6.05
C ILE A 136 3.29 -2.56 5.95
N VAL A 137 2.56 -1.50 5.59
CA VAL A 137 1.12 -1.59 5.33
C VAL A 137 0.88 -2.56 4.19
N ASN A 138 -0.07 -3.47 4.39
CA ASN A 138 -0.42 -4.49 3.45
C ASN A 138 -1.70 -4.12 2.68
N ASN A 139 -1.54 -3.85 1.39
CA ASN A 139 -2.61 -3.55 0.44
C ASN A 139 -2.88 -4.71 -0.53
N ASN A 140 -2.35 -5.91 -0.26
CA ASN A 140 -2.48 -7.05 -1.18
C ASN A 140 -3.93 -7.43 -1.43
N GLY A 141 -4.79 -7.41 -0.41
CA GLY A 141 -6.22 -7.67 -0.55
C GLY A 141 -6.87 -6.77 -1.60
N TYR A 142 -6.76 -5.45 -1.41
CA TYR A 142 -7.29 -4.45 -2.36
C TYR A 142 -6.70 -4.60 -3.77
N LEU A 143 -5.38 -4.78 -3.90
CA LEU A 143 -4.73 -4.91 -5.21
C LEU A 143 -5.15 -6.20 -5.94
N PHE A 144 -5.32 -7.30 -5.21
CA PHE A 144 -5.77 -8.58 -5.75
C PHE A 144 -7.26 -8.56 -6.11
N GLU A 145 -8.10 -7.92 -5.30
CA GLU A 145 -9.51 -7.67 -5.63
C GLU A 145 -9.64 -6.88 -6.93
N ARG A 146 -8.82 -5.85 -7.12
CA ARG A 146 -8.78 -5.10 -8.39
C ARG A 146 -8.39 -5.99 -9.57
N PHE A 147 -7.40 -6.88 -9.39
CA PHE A 147 -7.04 -7.87 -10.40
C PHE A 147 -8.22 -8.79 -10.73
N ASN A 148 -8.87 -9.38 -9.72
CA ASN A 148 -10.02 -10.26 -9.91
C ASN A 148 -11.20 -9.56 -10.58
N TYR A 149 -11.44 -8.29 -10.25
CA TYR A 149 -12.47 -7.50 -10.90
C TYR A 149 -12.26 -7.42 -12.42
N PHE A 150 -11.06 -7.05 -12.86
CA PHE A 150 -10.74 -7.00 -14.29
C PHE A 150 -10.71 -8.37 -14.94
N LEU A 151 -10.19 -9.40 -14.26
CA LEU A 151 -10.18 -10.78 -14.74
C LEU A 151 -11.60 -11.29 -15.01
N ASN A 152 -12.53 -11.04 -14.09
CA ASN A 152 -13.93 -11.45 -14.22
C ASN A 152 -14.63 -10.73 -15.38
N LEU A 153 -14.39 -9.42 -15.52
CA LEU A 153 -14.89 -8.64 -16.67
C LEU A 153 -14.34 -9.17 -17.99
N TYR A 154 -13.02 -9.42 -18.05
CA TYR A 154 -12.37 -9.99 -19.22
C TYR A 154 -12.99 -11.34 -19.61
N LYS A 155 -13.11 -12.28 -18.66
CA LYS A 155 -13.68 -13.61 -18.92
C LYS A 155 -15.11 -13.54 -19.42
N SER A 156 -15.93 -12.66 -18.85
CA SER A 156 -17.30 -12.42 -19.30
C SER A 156 -17.34 -11.90 -20.73
N GLU A 157 -16.53 -10.88 -21.05
CA GLU A 157 -16.51 -10.26 -22.37
C GLU A 157 -15.91 -11.18 -23.44
N ASN A 158 -14.86 -11.94 -23.10
CA ASN A 158 -14.26 -12.94 -23.98
C ASN A 158 -15.24 -14.08 -24.31
N LYS A 159 -16.05 -14.55 -23.35
CA LYS A 159 -17.12 -15.52 -23.63
C LYS A 159 -18.15 -14.99 -24.64
N LYS A 160 -18.51 -13.70 -24.56
CA LYS A 160 -19.40 -13.07 -25.56
C LYS A 160 -18.73 -13.02 -26.93
N LEU A 161 -17.44 -12.68 -26.98
CA LEU A 161 -16.66 -12.64 -28.20
C LEU A 161 -16.59 -14.02 -28.88
N GLU A 162 -16.35 -15.08 -28.11
CA GLU A 162 -16.33 -16.47 -28.60
C GLU A 162 -17.68 -16.94 -29.13
N LYS A 163 -18.80 -16.52 -28.51
CA LYS A 163 -20.13 -16.84 -29.00
C LYS A 163 -20.38 -16.19 -30.37
N LEU A 164 -20.06 -14.90 -30.49
CA LEU A 164 -20.22 -14.15 -31.75
C LEU A 164 -19.31 -14.66 -32.86
N SER A 165 -18.11 -15.16 -32.54
CA SER A 165 -17.22 -15.73 -33.54
C SER A 165 -17.74 -17.07 -34.08
N LYS A 166 -18.33 -17.92 -33.22
CA LYS A 166 -18.97 -19.19 -33.62
C LYS A 166 -20.23 -18.98 -34.47
N GLU A 167 -21.08 -18.02 -34.10
CA GLU A 167 -22.28 -17.69 -34.88
C GLU A 167 -21.95 -17.29 -36.32
N ARG A 168 -20.85 -16.56 -36.54
CA ARG A 168 -20.35 -16.20 -37.89
C ARG A 168 -19.88 -17.37 -38.74
N ILE A 169 -19.35 -18.41 -38.13
CA ILE A 169 -18.83 -19.59 -38.86
C ILE A 169 -19.99 -20.47 -39.34
N SER A 170 -21.16 -20.41 -38.68
CA SER A 170 -22.28 -21.31 -38.98
C SER A 170 -23.21 -20.87 -40.13
N ILE A 171 -23.10 -19.64 -40.63
CA ILE A 171 -23.97 -19.13 -41.70
C ILE A 171 -23.28 -19.36 -43.06
N ASP A 172 -23.53 -20.53 -43.65
CA ASP A 172 -23.31 -20.89 -45.07
C ASP A 172 -21.89 -20.76 -45.66
N GLY A 173 -20.84 -20.76 -44.84
CA GLY A 173 -19.45 -20.70 -45.33
C GLY A 173 -19.06 -19.37 -45.98
N THR A 174 -19.98 -18.39 -46.04
CA THR A 174 -19.73 -17.03 -46.49
C THR A 174 -19.27 -16.15 -45.34
N PHE A 175 -18.09 -15.54 -45.49
CA PHE A 175 -17.47 -14.69 -44.49
C PHE A 175 -18.26 -13.37 -44.33
N VAL A 176 -19.11 -13.28 -43.32
CA VAL A 176 -19.82 -12.02 -43.01
C VAL A 176 -18.82 -11.00 -42.49
N LEU A 177 -18.58 -9.94 -43.28
CA LEU A 177 -17.79 -8.77 -42.91
C LEU A 177 -18.23 -8.29 -41.52
N GLY A 178 -17.28 -8.06 -40.62
CA GLY A 178 -17.62 -8.07 -39.21
C GLY A 178 -18.68 -7.05 -38.80
N SER A 179 -19.81 -7.51 -38.24
CA SER A 179 -20.78 -6.65 -37.55
C SER A 179 -20.09 -5.66 -36.60
N LYS A 180 -20.51 -4.39 -36.59
CA LYS A 180 -20.05 -3.33 -35.67
C LYS A 180 -19.98 -3.78 -34.20
N ASN A 181 -20.91 -4.65 -33.79
CA ASN A 181 -20.97 -5.20 -32.44
C ASN A 181 -19.74 -6.06 -32.06
N TYR A 182 -19.32 -6.96 -32.95
CA TYR A 182 -18.11 -7.77 -32.73
C TYR A 182 -16.84 -6.92 -32.61
N TYR A 183 -16.68 -5.90 -33.45
CA TYR A 183 -15.51 -5.03 -33.36
C TYR A 183 -15.46 -4.29 -32.03
N LYS A 184 -16.62 -3.82 -31.55
CA LYS A 184 -16.76 -3.19 -30.23
C LYS A 184 -16.39 -4.16 -29.10
N ILE A 185 -16.93 -5.39 -29.13
CA ILE A 185 -16.68 -6.41 -28.10
C ILE A 185 -15.22 -6.91 -28.14
N ARG A 186 -14.64 -7.08 -29.34
CA ARG A 186 -13.21 -7.42 -29.49
C ARG A 186 -12.33 -6.33 -28.88
N GLN A 187 -12.67 -5.07 -29.12
CA GLN A 187 -11.90 -3.94 -28.60
C GLN A 187 -12.02 -3.84 -27.07
N SER A 188 -13.23 -3.93 -26.51
CA SER A 188 -13.43 -3.93 -25.05
C SER A 188 -12.71 -5.11 -24.39
N THR A 189 -12.74 -6.30 -25.01
CA THR A 189 -12.02 -7.49 -24.52
C THR A 189 -10.51 -7.23 -24.44
N LYS A 190 -9.91 -6.62 -25.47
CA LYS A 190 -8.49 -6.25 -25.46
C LYS A 190 -8.14 -5.24 -24.37
N TRP A 191 -8.97 -4.23 -24.16
CA TRP A 191 -8.75 -3.26 -23.08
C TRP A 191 -8.80 -3.91 -21.71
N LEU A 192 -9.78 -4.79 -21.49
CA LEU A 192 -9.91 -5.55 -20.24
C LEU A 192 -8.72 -6.49 -20.02
N ALA A 193 -8.19 -7.12 -21.07
CA ALA A 193 -6.99 -7.95 -20.98
C ALA A 193 -5.79 -7.12 -20.48
N ILE A 194 -5.55 -5.94 -21.07
CA ILE A 194 -4.48 -5.04 -20.65
C ILE A 194 -4.64 -4.65 -19.18
N SER A 195 -5.85 -4.19 -18.78
CA SER A 195 -6.11 -3.81 -17.37
C SER A 195 -5.94 -4.98 -16.40
N THR A 196 -6.28 -6.21 -16.81
CA THR A 196 -6.05 -7.43 -16.04
C THR A 196 -4.55 -7.68 -15.83
N ILE A 197 -3.75 -7.56 -16.90
CA ILE A 197 -2.31 -7.78 -16.82
C ILE A 197 -1.61 -6.69 -15.97
N GLU A 198 -1.99 -5.42 -16.15
CA GLU A 198 -1.44 -4.31 -15.35
C GLU A 198 -1.77 -4.45 -13.87
N SER A 199 -3.00 -4.83 -13.54
CA SER A 199 -3.41 -5.05 -12.15
C SER A 199 -2.68 -6.23 -11.52
N PHE A 200 -2.42 -7.31 -12.25
CA PHE A 200 -1.55 -8.42 -11.81
C PHE A 200 -0.13 -7.94 -11.47
N PHE A 201 0.51 -7.17 -12.35
CA PHE A 201 1.87 -6.67 -12.05
C PHE A 201 1.88 -5.68 -10.90
N SER A 202 0.85 -4.84 -10.77
CA SER A 202 0.73 -3.93 -9.63
C SER A 202 0.50 -4.67 -8.30
N TRP A 203 -0.23 -5.78 -8.29
CA TRP A 203 -0.37 -6.65 -7.12
C TRP A 203 0.95 -7.33 -6.77
N THR A 204 1.63 -7.94 -7.75
CA THR A 204 2.90 -8.65 -7.51
C THR A 204 4.05 -7.71 -7.10
N GLU A 205 4.10 -6.46 -7.58
CA GLU A 205 5.05 -5.44 -7.08
C GLU A 205 4.96 -5.26 -5.56
N HIS A 206 3.74 -5.25 -5.03
CA HIS A 206 3.50 -5.09 -3.60
C HIS A 206 3.71 -6.40 -2.86
N LEU A 207 3.11 -7.49 -3.36
CA LEU A 207 3.20 -8.83 -2.76
C LEU A 207 4.66 -9.26 -2.55
N PHE A 208 5.54 -9.06 -3.53
CA PHE A 208 6.92 -9.51 -3.42
C PHE A 208 7.71 -8.80 -2.32
N ILE A 209 7.35 -7.58 -1.92
CA ILE A 209 7.96 -6.93 -0.75
C ILE A 209 7.59 -7.70 0.52
N HIS A 210 6.30 -8.01 0.70
CA HIS A 210 5.82 -8.75 1.86
C HIS A 210 6.36 -10.18 1.91
N LEU A 211 6.35 -10.88 0.78
CA LEU A 211 6.89 -12.23 0.69
C LEU A 211 8.40 -12.26 0.98
N ALA A 212 9.17 -11.27 0.53
CA ALA A 212 10.61 -11.21 0.82
C ALA A 212 10.89 -11.10 2.33
N ILE A 213 10.05 -10.37 3.07
CA ILE A 213 10.17 -10.24 4.53
C ILE A 213 9.74 -11.54 5.23
N LEU A 214 8.57 -12.08 4.88
CA LEU A 214 8.02 -13.30 5.49
C LEU A 214 8.93 -14.51 5.25
N THR A 215 9.49 -14.64 4.05
CA THR A 215 10.46 -15.69 3.69
C THR A 215 11.88 -15.37 4.14
N GLN A 216 12.07 -14.30 4.93
CA GLN A 216 13.34 -13.89 5.53
C GLN A 216 14.48 -13.58 4.56
N LYS A 217 14.15 -13.30 3.29
CA LYS A 217 15.13 -12.90 2.26
C LYS A 217 15.63 -11.49 2.46
N ILE A 218 14.83 -10.65 3.13
CA ILE A 218 15.22 -9.33 3.63
C ILE A 218 14.77 -9.20 5.08
N LYS A 219 15.56 -8.50 5.90
CA LYS A 219 15.35 -8.41 7.35
C LYS A 219 15.45 -6.99 7.89
N THR A 220 15.97 -6.05 7.09
CA THR A 220 16.27 -4.68 7.53
C THR A 220 15.51 -3.62 6.75
N GLY A 221 15.33 -2.43 7.34
CA GLY A 221 14.61 -1.32 6.69
C GLY A 221 15.34 -0.78 5.45
N GLU A 222 16.67 -0.84 5.45
CA GLU A 222 17.48 -0.47 4.28
C GLU A 222 17.29 -1.44 3.11
N GLU A 223 17.23 -2.75 3.38
CA GLU A 223 16.95 -3.77 2.37
C GLU A 223 15.53 -3.63 1.81
N VAL A 224 14.54 -3.36 2.67
CA VAL A 224 13.15 -3.09 2.24
C VAL A 224 13.11 -1.88 1.31
N THR A 225 13.75 -0.77 1.68
CA THR A 225 13.79 0.46 0.86
C THR A 225 14.44 0.17 -0.49
N LYS A 226 15.58 -0.52 -0.50
CA LYS A 226 16.26 -0.93 -1.73
C LYS A 226 15.40 -1.83 -2.62
N LEU A 227 14.64 -2.75 -2.02
CA LEU A 227 13.79 -3.66 -2.79
C LEU A 227 12.57 -2.93 -3.37
N ILE A 228 11.98 -1.98 -2.64
CA ILE A 228 10.88 -1.12 -3.12
C ILE A 228 11.30 -0.38 -4.40
N ASP A 229 12.49 0.22 -4.40
CA ASP A 229 13.05 0.96 -5.53
C ASP A 229 13.52 0.07 -6.68
N ALA A 230 13.68 -1.23 -6.45
CA ALA A 230 14.16 -2.16 -7.46
C ALA A 230 13.12 -2.47 -8.54
N GLU A 231 13.59 -2.84 -9.73
CA GLU A 231 12.69 -3.35 -10.78
C GLU A 231 12.04 -4.67 -10.34
N TRP A 232 10.84 -4.94 -10.85
CA TRP A 232 10.10 -6.17 -10.54
C TRP A 232 10.85 -7.46 -10.78
N LYS A 233 11.73 -7.51 -11.80
CA LYS A 233 12.56 -8.70 -12.05
C LYS A 233 13.45 -9.03 -10.84
N THR A 234 13.97 -7.99 -10.18
CA THR A 234 14.76 -8.12 -8.96
C THR A 234 13.88 -8.59 -7.82
N LYS A 235 12.70 -7.98 -7.65
CA LYS A 235 11.71 -8.40 -6.63
C LYS A 235 11.31 -9.86 -6.78
N PHE A 236 11.00 -10.30 -8.01
CA PHE A 236 10.68 -11.69 -8.33
C PHE A 236 11.84 -12.62 -7.94
N ASN A 237 13.05 -12.34 -8.40
CA ASN A 237 14.22 -13.20 -8.13
C ASN A 237 14.62 -13.24 -6.65
N THR A 238 14.29 -12.20 -5.87
CA THR A 238 14.52 -12.20 -4.42
C THR A 238 13.63 -13.21 -3.71
N VAL A 239 12.37 -13.34 -4.13
CA VAL A 239 11.37 -14.16 -3.43
C VAL A 239 11.27 -15.57 -3.99
N ILE A 240 11.23 -15.69 -5.31
CA ILE A 240 10.92 -16.93 -6.00
C ILE A 240 12.19 -17.78 -6.09
N SER A 241 12.22 -18.84 -5.27
CA SER A 241 13.34 -19.79 -5.21
C SER A 241 12.97 -21.20 -5.67
N ASP A 242 11.67 -21.53 -5.73
CA ASP A 242 11.12 -22.77 -6.27
C ASP A 242 11.38 -22.85 -7.79
N ASP A 243 11.93 -23.97 -8.25
CA ASP A 243 12.29 -24.17 -9.65
C ASP A 243 11.08 -24.19 -10.57
N MET A 244 9.94 -24.73 -10.13
CA MET A 244 8.69 -24.70 -10.90
C MET A 244 8.19 -23.26 -11.08
N LEU A 245 8.23 -22.45 -10.02
CA LEU A 245 7.81 -21.04 -10.13
C LEU A 245 8.78 -20.20 -10.98
N LYS A 246 10.06 -20.55 -11.03
CA LYS A 246 11.05 -19.88 -11.90
C LYS A 246 10.75 -20.09 -13.38
N GLU A 247 10.09 -21.16 -13.78
CA GLU A 247 9.74 -21.41 -15.19
C GLU A 247 8.88 -20.28 -15.77
N TYR A 248 8.02 -19.67 -14.94
CA TYR A 248 7.18 -18.53 -15.32
C TYR A 248 7.96 -17.22 -15.57
N TYR A 249 9.17 -17.10 -15.04
CA TYR A 249 9.90 -15.83 -14.98
C TYR A 249 10.09 -15.18 -16.35
N ILE A 250 10.57 -15.96 -17.32
CA ILE A 250 10.90 -15.45 -18.66
C ILE A 250 9.63 -14.94 -19.34
N GLU A 251 8.55 -15.71 -19.29
CA GLU A 251 7.30 -15.39 -19.95
C GLU A 251 6.61 -14.18 -19.31
N LEU A 252 6.52 -14.14 -17.98
CA LEU A 252 5.95 -13.00 -17.25
C LEU A 252 6.76 -11.72 -17.48
N LEU A 253 8.09 -11.79 -17.52
CA LEU A 253 8.94 -10.65 -17.81
C LEU A 253 8.74 -10.13 -19.25
N MET A 254 8.56 -11.02 -20.22
CA MET A 254 8.23 -10.63 -21.59
C MET A 254 6.88 -9.90 -21.66
N ILE A 255 5.85 -10.44 -21.01
CA ILE A 255 4.51 -9.84 -20.94
C ILE A 255 4.58 -8.43 -20.33
N ARG A 256 5.24 -8.30 -19.17
CA ARG A 256 5.43 -7.01 -18.48
C ARG A 256 6.06 -5.96 -19.39
N ASN A 257 7.14 -6.34 -20.07
CA ASN A 257 7.86 -5.45 -20.96
C ASN A 257 6.99 -5.01 -22.14
N GLN A 258 6.22 -5.92 -22.72
CA GLN A 258 5.33 -5.62 -23.84
C GLN A 258 4.18 -4.70 -23.42
N VAL A 259 3.50 -4.96 -22.31
CA VAL A 259 2.44 -4.08 -21.78
C VAL A 259 2.99 -2.68 -21.48
N ARG A 260 4.13 -2.58 -20.78
CA ARG A 260 4.76 -1.28 -20.50
C ARG A 260 5.09 -0.53 -21.80
N ASN A 261 5.69 -1.20 -22.79
CA ASN A 261 6.03 -0.55 -24.04
C ASN A 261 4.78 -0.09 -24.83
N PHE A 262 3.66 -0.80 -24.73
CA PHE A 262 2.43 -0.44 -25.43
C PHE A 262 1.70 0.72 -24.74
N VAL A 263 1.52 0.64 -23.41
CA VAL A 263 0.77 1.63 -22.64
C VAL A 263 1.60 2.91 -22.45
N ALA A 264 2.86 2.79 -22.02
CA ALA A 264 3.69 3.96 -21.69
C ALA A 264 4.11 4.77 -22.93
N HIS A 265 4.10 4.15 -24.11
CA HIS A 265 4.41 4.84 -25.36
C HIS A 265 3.15 5.11 -26.20
N GLY A 266 1.95 5.20 -25.61
CA GLY A 266 0.74 5.66 -26.31
C GLY A 266 0.38 4.86 -27.57
N ALA A 267 0.61 3.53 -27.55
CA ALA A 267 0.44 2.63 -28.68
C ALA A 267 1.36 2.90 -29.90
N PHE A 268 2.45 3.68 -29.76
CA PHE A 268 3.43 3.88 -30.83
C PHE A 268 4.28 2.61 -31.10
N GLY A 269 4.36 1.69 -30.13
CA GLY A 269 5.16 0.47 -30.22
C GLY A 269 6.68 0.75 -30.27
N LYS A 270 7.50 -0.30 -30.15
CA LYS A 270 8.97 -0.16 -30.27
C LYS A 270 9.48 -0.18 -31.72
N ASP A 271 8.73 -0.78 -32.65
CA ASP A 271 9.20 -1.08 -34.01
C ASP A 271 8.68 -0.11 -35.08
N GLY A 272 8.30 1.11 -34.68
CA GLY A 272 7.80 2.12 -35.62
C GLY A 272 6.37 1.86 -36.15
N ASN A 273 5.60 1.01 -35.46
CA ASN A 273 4.25 0.59 -35.86
C ASN A 273 3.22 1.73 -36.01
N ALA A 274 3.53 2.93 -35.54
CA ALA A 274 2.70 4.13 -35.71
C ALA A 274 3.08 4.99 -36.93
N PHE A 275 4.17 4.69 -37.64
CA PHE A 275 4.64 5.49 -38.76
C PHE A 275 4.19 4.89 -40.09
N HIS A 276 3.60 5.74 -40.94
CA HIS A 276 3.33 5.44 -42.33
C HIS A 276 4.01 6.49 -43.20
N PHE A 277 4.62 6.08 -44.31
CA PHE A 277 5.12 7.00 -45.32
C PHE A 277 4.14 7.08 -46.50
N HIS A 278 4.08 8.24 -47.14
CA HIS A 278 3.23 8.44 -48.31
C HIS A 278 3.92 7.91 -49.57
N SER A 279 3.19 7.13 -50.37
CA SER A 279 3.64 6.62 -51.66
C SER A 279 2.52 6.68 -52.71
N GLY A 280 2.86 6.43 -53.98
CA GLY A 280 1.86 6.28 -55.05
C GLY A 280 0.89 5.11 -54.84
N ALA A 281 1.19 4.18 -53.94
CA ALA A 281 0.30 3.09 -53.53
C ALA A 281 -0.54 3.43 -52.28
N GLY A 282 -0.44 4.66 -51.78
CA GLY A 282 -1.07 5.11 -50.53
C GLY A 282 -0.11 5.16 -49.35
N ALA A 283 -0.66 5.21 -48.13
CA ALA A 283 0.11 5.18 -46.88
C ALA A 283 0.68 3.77 -46.66
N VAL A 284 2.01 3.65 -46.63
CA VAL A 284 2.73 2.39 -46.46
C VAL A 284 3.36 2.36 -45.07
N PRO A 285 3.18 1.28 -44.28
CA PRO A 285 3.74 1.21 -42.93
C PRO A 285 5.28 1.20 -42.95
N VAL A 286 5.89 1.94 -42.04
CA VAL A 286 7.34 1.94 -41.81
C VAL A 286 7.65 0.93 -40.70
N MET A 287 8.33 -0.16 -41.03
CA MET A 287 8.85 -1.09 -40.02
C MET A 287 10.28 -0.72 -39.67
N MET A 288 10.54 -0.32 -38.42
CA MET A 288 11.89 -0.11 -37.90
C MET A 288 12.44 -1.44 -37.39
N ASN A 289 13.34 -2.07 -38.14
CA ASN A 289 13.91 -3.36 -37.76
C ASN A 289 14.90 -3.23 -36.58
N PHE A 290 14.45 -3.55 -35.37
CA PHE A 290 15.35 -3.82 -34.24
C PHE A 290 15.29 -5.33 -33.90
N ASN A 291 16.31 -6.07 -34.35
CA ASN A 291 16.71 -7.45 -33.99
C ASN A 291 15.61 -8.46 -33.58
N LYS A 292 15.25 -9.35 -34.52
CA LYS A 292 14.37 -10.52 -34.32
C LYS A 292 15.05 -11.61 -33.48
N THR A 293 14.51 -11.91 -32.29
CA THR A 293 14.72 -13.21 -31.61
C THR A 293 13.49 -14.09 -31.83
N LYS A 294 13.73 -15.39 -32.11
CA LYS A 294 12.70 -16.41 -32.36
C LYS A 294 11.95 -16.74 -31.07
N ASN A 295 10.77 -16.14 -30.86
CA ASN A 295 9.87 -16.48 -29.75
C ASN A 295 8.48 -16.88 -30.28
N ARG A 296 7.75 -17.69 -29.50
CA ARG A 296 6.40 -18.21 -29.78
C ARG A 296 5.30 -17.13 -29.90
N PHE A 297 5.62 -15.86 -29.65
CA PHE A 297 4.69 -14.73 -29.69
C PHE A 297 5.01 -13.84 -30.90
N SER A 298 4.03 -13.58 -31.78
CA SER A 298 4.23 -12.83 -33.02
C SER A 298 4.34 -11.33 -32.76
N PHE A 299 5.47 -10.74 -33.16
CA PHE A 299 5.69 -9.29 -33.20
C PHE A 299 5.09 -8.72 -34.49
N GLN A 300 3.82 -8.34 -34.47
CA GLN A 300 3.20 -7.54 -35.53
C GLN A 300 2.43 -6.38 -34.91
N GLY A 301 2.92 -5.15 -35.07
CA GLY A 301 2.11 -3.93 -35.31
C GLY A 301 1.24 -3.38 -34.19
N THR A 302 0.70 -4.24 -33.37
CA THR A 302 -0.39 -4.04 -32.42
C THR A 302 -0.13 -5.01 -31.28
N LEU A 303 -0.60 -4.70 -30.07
CA LEU A 303 -0.56 -5.66 -28.97
C LEU A 303 -1.43 -6.87 -29.36
N GLU A 304 -0.84 -7.87 -30.00
CA GLU A 304 -1.45 -9.16 -30.28
C GLU A 304 -0.78 -10.21 -29.41
N PHE A 305 -0.98 -10.06 -28.11
CA PHE A 305 -1.00 -11.23 -27.27
C PHE A 305 -2.15 -12.12 -27.73
N LYS A 306 -1.96 -13.43 -27.57
CA LYS A 306 -3.10 -14.29 -27.36
C LYS A 306 -3.55 -14.06 -25.92
N ASP A 307 -4.40 -13.06 -25.71
CA ASP A 307 -4.82 -12.57 -24.39
C ASP A 307 -5.20 -13.73 -23.44
N ASN A 308 -5.90 -14.74 -23.97
CA ASN A 308 -6.27 -15.95 -23.23
C ASN A 308 -5.06 -16.77 -22.76
N GLU A 309 -4.03 -16.96 -23.59
CA GLU A 309 -2.81 -17.68 -23.18
C GLU A 309 -2.07 -16.94 -22.06
N VAL A 310 -1.97 -15.61 -22.16
CA VAL A 310 -1.34 -14.77 -21.13
C VAL A 310 -2.12 -14.82 -19.82
N ILE A 311 -3.44 -14.72 -19.87
CA ILE A 311 -4.27 -14.76 -18.68
C ILE A 311 -4.25 -16.16 -18.05
N CYS A 312 -4.29 -17.23 -18.86
CA CYS A 312 -4.10 -18.59 -18.36
C CYS A 312 -2.73 -18.78 -17.69
N LEU A 313 -1.65 -18.21 -18.25
CA LEU A 313 -0.32 -18.25 -17.63
C LEU A 313 -0.31 -17.56 -16.26
N ILE A 314 -0.93 -16.36 -16.16
CA ILE A 314 -1.06 -15.63 -14.90
C ILE A 314 -1.86 -16.44 -13.86
N GLU A 315 -2.99 -17.01 -14.25
CA GLU A 315 -3.81 -17.84 -13.35
C GLU A 315 -3.06 -19.09 -12.89
N SER A 316 -2.30 -19.72 -13.79
CA SER A 316 -1.47 -20.89 -13.47
C SER A 316 -0.37 -20.52 -12.47
N PHE A 317 0.33 -19.41 -12.70
CA PHE A 317 1.32 -18.89 -11.76
C PHE A 317 0.73 -18.63 -10.37
N ILE A 318 -0.47 -18.03 -10.28
CA ILE A 318 -1.16 -17.77 -9.01
C ILE A 318 -1.56 -19.08 -8.31
N SER A 319 -2.06 -20.05 -9.07
CA SER A 319 -2.42 -21.38 -8.57
C SER A 319 -1.20 -22.11 -8.01
N ASP A 320 -0.10 -22.07 -8.73
CA ASP A 320 1.15 -22.72 -8.37
C ASP A 320 1.80 -22.04 -7.16
N MET A 321 1.76 -20.71 -7.09
CA MET A 321 2.16 -19.97 -5.89
C MET A 321 1.38 -20.43 -4.65
N ASN A 322 0.07 -20.62 -4.78
CA ASN A 322 -0.79 -21.13 -3.70
C ASN A 322 -0.52 -22.60 -3.33
N SER A 323 0.11 -23.36 -4.22
CA SER A 323 0.45 -24.77 -4.00
C SER A 323 1.91 -24.98 -3.58
N SER A 324 2.71 -23.91 -3.58
CA SER A 324 4.12 -23.91 -3.23
C SER A 324 4.37 -23.67 -1.74
N ASN A 325 5.66 -23.66 -1.36
CA ASN A 325 6.11 -23.25 -0.03
C ASN A 325 5.79 -21.79 0.35
N LEU A 326 5.27 -20.99 -0.59
CA LEU A 326 4.79 -19.63 -0.32
C LEU A 326 3.37 -19.58 0.25
N LYS A 327 2.65 -20.71 0.30
CA LYS A 327 1.27 -20.76 0.79
C LYS A 327 1.08 -20.10 2.16
N PRO A 328 1.89 -20.37 3.19
CA PRO A 328 1.74 -19.68 4.48
C PRO A 328 1.86 -18.16 4.34
N ALA A 329 2.83 -17.67 3.58
CA ALA A 329 2.99 -16.23 3.36
C ALA A 329 1.80 -15.60 2.60
N LEU A 330 1.17 -16.33 1.67
CA LEU A 330 -0.06 -15.91 1.00
C LEU A 330 -1.26 -15.88 1.96
N THR A 331 -1.35 -16.82 2.89
CA THR A 331 -2.37 -16.82 3.94
C THR A 331 -2.24 -15.58 4.82
N TYR A 332 -1.02 -15.23 5.25
CA TYR A 332 -0.74 -14.01 6.01
C TYR A 332 -1.10 -12.74 5.22
N THR A 333 -0.58 -12.63 3.99
CA THR A 333 -0.64 -11.38 3.23
C THR A 333 -1.98 -11.14 2.57
N GLN A 334 -2.58 -12.19 2.01
CA GLN A 334 -3.77 -12.07 1.19
C GLN A 334 -5.00 -12.68 1.85
N GLY A 335 -4.85 -13.79 2.57
CA GLY A 335 -5.96 -14.39 3.32
C GLY A 335 -6.43 -13.50 4.47
N GLN A 336 -5.48 -13.02 5.27
CA GLN A 336 -5.76 -12.24 6.49
C GLN A 336 -5.46 -10.74 6.34
N GLY A 337 -4.75 -10.33 5.29
CA GLY A 337 -4.50 -8.90 5.02
C GLY A 337 -3.63 -8.21 6.09
N LEU A 338 -2.84 -8.96 6.86
CA LEU A 338 -2.12 -8.43 8.00
C LEU A 338 -0.96 -7.51 7.60
N ILE A 339 -0.75 -6.45 8.37
CA ILE A 339 0.42 -5.58 8.27
C ILE A 339 1.69 -6.43 8.48
N THR A 340 2.74 -6.21 7.71
CA THR A 340 4.00 -6.91 7.91
C THR A 340 4.87 -6.15 8.90
N ILE A 341 5.10 -6.76 10.05
CA ILE A 341 5.96 -6.28 11.13
C ILE A 341 7.41 -6.64 10.82
N LEU A 342 8.26 -5.69 10.42
CA LEU A 342 9.62 -5.99 9.97
C LEU A 342 10.51 -6.63 11.05
N PRO A 343 10.46 -6.20 12.32
CA PRO A 343 11.25 -6.84 13.39
C PRO A 343 11.06 -8.36 13.49
N TYR A 344 9.90 -8.87 13.06
CA TYR A 344 9.59 -10.31 13.10
C TYR A 344 10.38 -11.15 12.10
N ALA A 345 10.99 -10.52 11.09
CA ALA A 345 11.91 -11.20 10.16
C ALA A 345 13.29 -11.46 10.78
N SER A 346 13.67 -10.69 11.81
CA SER A 346 14.97 -10.81 12.47
C SER A 346 14.92 -11.61 13.76
N ASN A 347 13.77 -11.69 14.44
CA ASN A 347 13.62 -12.35 15.73
C ASN A 347 13.11 -13.81 15.66
N GLY A 348 12.95 -14.37 14.45
CA GLY A 348 12.53 -15.76 14.24
C GLY A 348 11.02 -16.02 14.26
N MET A 349 10.18 -14.99 14.47
CA MET A 349 8.72 -15.17 14.49
C MET A 349 8.18 -15.60 13.12
N TYR A 350 8.61 -14.95 12.04
CA TYR A 350 8.20 -15.39 10.70
C TYR A 350 8.82 -16.71 10.29
N GLU A 351 10.06 -17.00 10.71
CA GLU A 351 10.68 -18.31 10.48
C GLU A 351 9.83 -19.44 11.03
N SER A 352 9.39 -19.29 12.27
CA SER A 352 8.54 -20.25 12.96
C SER A 352 7.16 -20.34 12.31
N ALA A 353 6.56 -19.20 11.98
CA ALA A 353 5.22 -19.15 11.37
C ALA A 353 5.19 -19.75 9.95
N MET A 354 6.27 -19.62 9.18
CA MET A 354 6.37 -20.12 7.81
C MET A 354 6.55 -21.64 7.69
N HIS A 355 6.63 -22.37 8.80
CA HIS A 355 6.84 -23.82 8.80
C HIS A 355 5.76 -24.59 8.03
N ASP A 356 4.49 -24.26 8.31
CA ASP A 356 3.34 -24.78 7.58
C ASP A 356 2.17 -23.78 7.64
N ASN A 357 1.09 -24.08 6.91
CA ASN A 357 -0.04 -23.18 6.81
C ASN A 357 -0.87 -23.10 8.10
N ASP A 358 -0.99 -24.19 8.86
CA ASP A 358 -1.79 -24.24 10.09
C ASP A 358 -1.14 -23.42 11.21
N ILE A 359 0.19 -23.47 11.31
CA ILE A 359 0.97 -22.63 12.23
C ILE A 359 0.82 -21.16 11.84
N MET A 360 0.88 -20.85 10.54
CA MET A 360 0.69 -19.48 10.07
C MET A 360 -0.72 -18.96 10.37
N GLU A 361 -1.77 -19.77 10.20
CA GLU A 361 -3.14 -19.38 10.55
C GLU A 361 -3.27 -19.04 12.03
N LYS A 362 -2.76 -19.89 12.92
CA LYS A 362 -2.74 -19.61 14.37
C LYS A 362 -1.96 -18.35 14.72
N PHE A 363 -0.84 -18.13 14.02
CA PHE A 363 -0.05 -16.91 14.19
C PHE A 363 -0.84 -15.67 13.74
N CYS A 364 -1.56 -15.76 12.62
CA CYS A 364 -2.43 -14.69 12.15
C CYS A 364 -3.56 -14.39 13.13
N ASP A 365 -4.24 -15.42 13.67
CA ASP A 365 -5.32 -15.27 14.64
C ASP A 365 -4.82 -14.58 15.93
N HIS A 366 -3.63 -14.96 16.39
CA HIS A 366 -3.00 -14.32 17.54
C HIS A 366 -2.74 -12.83 17.29
N LEU A 367 -2.18 -12.47 16.12
CA LEU A 367 -1.93 -11.07 15.77
C LEU A 367 -3.22 -10.26 15.60
N GLN A 368 -4.25 -10.85 15.01
CA GLN A 368 -5.57 -10.21 14.91
C GLN A 368 -6.12 -9.88 16.29
N GLY A 369 -6.05 -10.82 17.24
CA GLY A 369 -6.44 -10.56 18.63
C GLY A 369 -5.65 -9.42 19.28
N ILE A 370 -4.34 -9.33 19.04
CA ILE A 370 -3.52 -8.19 19.52
C ILE A 370 -3.96 -6.87 18.88
N PHE A 371 -4.23 -6.87 17.58
CA PHE A 371 -4.67 -5.67 16.86
C PHE A 371 -6.05 -5.21 17.30
N ASP A 372 -6.98 -6.13 17.48
CA ASP A 372 -8.34 -5.86 17.95
C ASP A 372 -8.33 -5.30 19.38
N ASN A 373 -7.55 -5.90 20.28
CA ASN A 373 -7.38 -5.38 21.65
C ASN A 373 -6.77 -3.97 21.63
N SER A 374 -5.72 -3.77 20.82
CA SER A 374 -5.06 -2.46 20.68
C SER A 374 -5.99 -1.40 20.10
N ALA A 375 -6.80 -1.74 19.07
CA ALA A 375 -7.77 -0.86 18.45
C ALA A 375 -8.93 -0.52 19.40
N ASN A 376 -9.33 -1.48 20.23
CA ASN A 376 -10.33 -1.27 21.28
C ASN A 376 -9.77 -0.58 22.53
N MET A 377 -8.45 -0.34 22.58
CA MET A 377 -7.72 0.17 23.75
C MET A 377 -7.97 -0.67 25.00
N ASP A 378 -8.00 -1.98 24.80
CA ASP A 378 -8.03 -3.01 25.84
C ASP A 378 -6.58 -3.43 26.10
N TRP A 379 -5.98 -2.85 27.15
CA TRP A 379 -4.55 -2.93 27.43
C TRP A 379 -4.11 -4.17 28.17
#